data_AF-A0A955J009-F1
#
_entry.id   AF-A0A955J009-F1
#
_cell.length_a   1.000
_cell.length_b   1.000
_cell.length_c   1.000
_cell.angle_alpha   90.00
_cell.angle_beta   90.00
_cell.angle_gamma   90.00
#
_symmetry.space_group_name_H-M   'P 1'
#
loop_
_entity.id
_entity.type
_entity.pdbx_description
1 polymer ?
#
loop_
_entity_poly.entity_id
_entity_poly.type
_entity_poly.pdbx_seq_one_letter_code
_entity_poly.pdbx_strand_id
1 'polypeptide(L)'
;MSRQPLTREHPEAIIPDPTAARRVRWSGTGTTPPMILLVGIGMLASIVLCPIVRADGMLVRSLLGVACVLFAWLAVLWVRARGAGTPLRVEFIPVRSHWVQGLVQIVILSYWGAYVSDVGRESPLILAQVLYLTMLDALLSWSRGRSWRLGYGALPIVFSTNLLLWFHHDVYY
;
A
#
# COMPACT_ATOMS: atom_id res chain seq x y z
N MET A 1 -14.47 46.62 -51.93
CA MET A 1 -13.36 46.18 -51.06
C MET A 1 -13.87 45.08 -50.12
N SER A 2 -13.94 43.83 -50.62
CA SER A 2 -14.42 42.68 -49.83
C SER A 2 -13.22 41.97 -49.19
N ARG A 3 -13.20 41.88 -47.86
CA ARG A 3 -12.19 41.10 -47.13
C ARG A 3 -12.55 39.61 -47.22
N GLN A 4 -11.64 38.83 -47.76
CA GLN A 4 -11.65 37.37 -47.82
C GLN A 4 -11.27 36.82 -46.42
N PRO A 5 -12.02 35.89 -45.81
CA PRO A 5 -11.57 35.24 -44.60
C PRO A 5 -10.58 34.12 -44.95
N LEU A 6 -9.38 34.19 -44.38
CA LEU A 6 -8.35 33.16 -44.46
C LEU A 6 -8.75 31.98 -43.57
N THR A 7 -9.38 30.95 -44.12
CA THR A 7 -9.44 29.62 -43.50
C THR A 7 -8.08 28.95 -43.64
N ARG A 8 -7.22 29.12 -42.63
CA ARG A 8 -6.07 28.24 -42.43
C ARG A 8 -6.56 27.00 -41.65
N GLU A 9 -6.93 25.97 -42.39
CA GLU A 9 -7.03 24.60 -41.89
C GLU A 9 -5.63 24.18 -41.42
N HIS A 10 -5.35 24.33 -40.12
CA HIS A 10 -4.16 23.76 -39.51
C HIS A 10 -4.42 22.26 -39.38
N PRO A 11 -3.66 21.37 -40.03
CA PRO A 11 -3.81 19.95 -39.81
C PRO A 11 -3.54 19.69 -38.33
N GLU A 12 -4.56 19.17 -37.65
CA GLU A 12 -4.54 18.75 -36.26
C GLU A 12 -3.45 17.67 -36.14
N ALA A 13 -2.24 18.12 -35.82
CA ALA A 13 -1.14 17.23 -35.52
C ALA A 13 -1.63 16.37 -34.35
N ILE A 14 -1.79 15.07 -34.60
CA ILE A 14 -2.00 14.06 -33.57
C ILE A 14 -0.75 14.13 -32.70
N ILE A 15 -0.75 15.00 -31.69
CA ILE A 15 0.27 15.04 -30.66
C ILE A 15 0.03 13.75 -29.87
N PRO A 16 0.93 12.74 -29.95
CA PRO A 16 0.78 11.58 -29.10
C PRO A 16 0.82 12.06 -27.66
N ASP A 17 -0.26 11.82 -26.93
CA ASP A 17 -0.42 12.23 -25.53
C ASP A 17 0.83 11.82 -24.73
N PRO A 18 1.67 12.78 -24.27
CA PRO A 18 2.89 12.47 -23.51
C PRO A 18 2.59 11.88 -22.13
N THR A 19 1.32 11.92 -21.69
CA THR A 19 0.84 11.28 -20.46
C THR A 19 0.39 9.83 -20.66
N ALA A 20 0.43 9.31 -21.90
CA ALA A 20 0.49 7.88 -22.18
C ALA A 20 1.85 7.27 -21.75
N ALA A 21 2.48 7.85 -20.72
CA ALA A 21 3.56 7.32 -19.94
C ALA A 21 3.26 5.85 -19.62
N ARG A 22 3.89 4.99 -20.42
CA ARG A 22 4.01 3.55 -20.34
C ARG A 22 3.34 2.99 -19.09
N ARG A 23 2.01 2.83 -19.13
CA ARG A 23 1.28 2.05 -18.14
C ARG A 23 1.76 0.63 -18.35
N VAL A 24 2.79 0.22 -17.62
CA VAL A 24 3.28 -1.16 -17.62
C VAL A 24 2.17 -1.98 -16.96
N ARG A 25 1.20 -2.35 -17.78
CA ARG A 25 0.15 -3.30 -17.43
C ARG A 25 0.85 -4.65 -17.39
N TRP A 26 1.30 -5.04 -16.22
CA TRP A 26 1.63 -6.43 -15.96
C TRP A 26 0.33 -7.22 -16.04
N SER A 27 -0.08 -7.62 -17.26
CA SER A 27 -1.03 -8.71 -17.44
C SER A 27 -0.28 -9.99 -17.14
N GLY A 28 0.05 -10.21 -15.87
CA GLY A 28 0.55 -11.49 -15.40
C GLY A 28 -0.56 -12.52 -15.59
N THR A 29 -0.52 -13.20 -16.72
CA THR A 29 -1.18 -14.48 -16.92
C THR A 29 -0.50 -15.45 -15.95
N GLY A 30 -1.09 -15.65 -14.78
CA GLY A 30 -0.59 -16.61 -13.79
C GLY A 30 -0.50 -16.01 -12.38
N THR A 31 -1.50 -16.32 -11.55
CA THR A 31 -1.38 -16.80 -10.14
C THR A 31 -0.39 -16.22 -9.13
N THR A 32 0.40 -15.18 -9.43
CA THR A 32 1.32 -14.51 -8.48
C THR A 32 0.67 -13.56 -7.43
N PRO A 33 -0.54 -13.00 -7.60
CA PRO A 33 -1.14 -12.09 -6.61
C PRO A 33 -1.34 -12.67 -5.19
N PRO A 34 -1.83 -13.91 -5.00
CA PRO A 34 -2.04 -14.44 -3.66
C PRO A 34 -0.73 -14.61 -2.89
N MET A 35 0.40 -14.92 -3.56
CA MET A 35 1.66 -15.18 -2.86
C MET A 35 2.21 -13.94 -2.16
N ILE A 36 2.14 -12.75 -2.79
CA ILE A 36 2.62 -11.50 -2.18
C ILE A 36 1.83 -11.17 -0.91
N LEU A 37 0.51 -11.34 -0.93
CA LEU A 37 -0.32 -11.10 0.25
C LEU A 37 -0.18 -12.21 1.29
N LEU A 38 0.03 -13.46 0.91
CA LEU A 38 0.31 -14.54 1.86
C LEU A 38 1.64 -14.30 2.59
N VAL A 39 2.69 -13.88 1.88
CA VAL A 39 3.95 -13.46 2.48
C VAL A 39 3.74 -12.27 3.40
N GLY A 40 2.97 -11.29 2.94
CA GLY A 40 2.61 -10.13 3.76
C GLY A 40 1.89 -10.51 5.05
N ILE A 41 0.82 -11.29 4.97
CA ILE A 41 0.04 -11.77 6.13
C ILE A 41 0.93 -12.58 7.07
N GLY A 42 1.81 -13.43 6.52
CA GLY A 42 2.81 -14.16 7.28
C GLY A 42 3.79 -13.24 8.01
N MET A 43 4.27 -12.18 7.35
CA MET A 43 5.09 -11.15 7.99
C MET A 43 4.33 -10.44 9.11
N LEU A 44 3.05 -10.08 8.90
CA LEU A 44 2.21 -9.45 9.91
C LEU A 44 2.04 -10.37 11.14
N ALA A 45 1.79 -11.67 10.91
CA ALA A 45 1.69 -12.64 11.98
C ALA A 45 3.03 -12.84 12.72
N SER A 46 4.16 -12.77 12.01
CA SER A 46 5.50 -12.91 12.63
C SER A 46 5.86 -11.76 13.57
N ILE A 47 5.22 -10.59 13.45
CA ILE A 47 5.43 -9.45 14.36
C ILE A 47 5.03 -9.80 15.82
N VAL A 48 4.14 -10.78 16.00
CA VAL A 48 3.80 -11.33 17.32
C VAL A 48 5.01 -11.93 18.04
N LEU A 49 6.10 -12.25 17.33
CA LEU A 49 7.33 -12.76 17.94
C LEU A 49 8.18 -11.65 18.59
N CYS A 50 7.94 -10.38 18.24
CA CYS A 50 8.68 -9.25 18.80
C CYS A 50 8.40 -9.08 20.30
N PRO A 51 9.43 -8.86 21.15
CA PRO A 51 9.28 -8.76 22.60
C PRO A 51 8.25 -7.72 23.04
N ILE A 52 8.17 -6.60 22.32
CA ILE A 52 7.23 -5.51 22.62
C ILE A 52 5.76 -5.94 22.46
N VAL A 53 5.45 -6.73 21.44
CA VAL A 53 4.09 -7.22 21.18
C VAL A 53 3.75 -8.37 22.12
N ARG A 54 4.71 -9.27 22.38
CA ARG A 54 4.52 -10.40 23.30
C ARG A 54 4.25 -9.98 24.74
N ALA A 55 4.69 -8.80 25.14
CA ALA A 55 4.49 -8.28 26.48
C ALA A 55 3.00 -7.97 26.78
N ASP A 56 2.20 -7.70 25.74
CA ASP A 56 0.78 -7.38 25.88
C ASP A 56 -0.11 -8.42 25.17
N GLY A 57 -0.86 -9.18 25.97
CA GLY A 57 -1.75 -10.22 25.47
C GLY A 57 -2.90 -9.71 24.57
N MET A 58 -3.32 -8.45 24.74
CA MET A 58 -4.34 -7.82 23.89
C MET A 58 -3.78 -7.50 22.50
N LEU A 59 -2.55 -6.98 22.43
CA LEU A 59 -1.88 -6.72 21.14
C LEU A 59 -1.69 -8.01 20.35
N VAL A 60 -1.23 -9.09 21.00
CA VAL A 60 -1.07 -10.41 20.36
C VAL A 60 -2.39 -10.88 19.74
N ARG A 61 -3.49 -10.85 20.51
CA ARG A 61 -4.81 -11.29 20.04
C ARG A 61 -5.31 -10.44 18.88
N SER A 62 -5.08 -9.13 18.95
CA SER A 62 -5.49 -8.18 17.91
C SER A 62 -4.73 -8.41 16.60
N LEU A 63 -3.40 -8.56 16.66
CA LEU A 63 -2.59 -8.83 15.47
C LEU A 63 -2.95 -10.18 14.83
N LEU A 64 -3.11 -11.23 15.62
CA LEU A 64 -3.54 -12.54 15.13
C LEU A 64 -4.94 -12.49 14.54
N GLY A 65 -5.88 -11.81 15.21
CA GLY A 65 -7.24 -11.61 14.71
C GLY A 65 -7.25 -10.92 13.35
N VAL A 66 -6.49 -9.84 13.20
CA VAL A 66 -6.34 -9.13 11.92
C VAL A 66 -5.74 -10.03 10.85
N ALA A 67 -4.67 -10.77 11.16
CA ALA A 67 -4.05 -11.71 10.22
C ALA A 67 -5.03 -12.80 9.77
N CYS A 68 -5.82 -13.36 10.70
CA CYS A 68 -6.87 -14.35 10.41
C CYS A 68 -7.97 -13.78 9.50
N VAL A 69 -8.44 -12.56 9.77
CA VAL A 69 -9.47 -11.90 8.95
C VAL A 69 -8.97 -11.63 7.54
N LEU A 70 -7.75 -11.10 7.40
CA LEU A 70 -7.13 -10.86 6.09
C LEU A 70 -6.92 -12.17 5.32
N PHE A 71 -6.48 -13.23 5.99
CA PHE A 71 -6.31 -14.55 5.38
C PHE A 71 -7.65 -15.13 4.90
N ALA A 72 -8.67 -15.11 5.75
CA ALA A 72 -10.01 -15.60 5.40
C ALA A 72 -10.58 -14.83 4.20
N TRP A 73 -10.44 -13.51 4.19
CA TRP A 73 -10.93 -12.68 3.09
C TRP A 73 -10.14 -12.94 1.79
N LEU A 74 -8.81 -13.10 1.85
CA LEU A 74 -8.00 -13.51 0.70
C LEU A 74 -8.45 -14.88 0.16
N ALA A 75 -8.71 -15.85 1.05
CA ALA A 75 -9.19 -17.18 0.67
C ALA A 75 -10.55 -17.11 -0.05
N VAL A 76 -11.50 -16.32 0.47
CA VAL A 76 -12.81 -16.10 -0.17
C VAL A 76 -12.64 -15.49 -1.57
N LEU A 77 -11.82 -14.45 -1.71
CA LEU A 77 -11.57 -13.82 -3.01
C LEU A 77 -10.92 -14.78 -3.99
N TRP A 78 -10.01 -15.63 -3.53
CA TRP A 78 -9.34 -16.62 -4.37
C TRP A 78 -10.32 -17.69 -4.87
N VAL A 79 -11.17 -18.23 -4.00
CA VAL A 79 -12.20 -19.21 -4.40
C VAL A 79 -13.15 -18.59 -5.44
N ARG A 80 -13.59 -17.35 -5.22
CA ARG A 80 -14.46 -16.63 -6.16
C ARG A 80 -13.79 -16.35 -7.50
N ALA A 81 -12.53 -15.94 -7.48
CA ALA A 81 -11.73 -15.67 -8.69
C ALA A 81 -11.53 -16.95 -9.52
N ARG A 82 -11.27 -18.09 -8.87
CA ARG A 82 -11.17 -19.40 -9.52
C ARG A 82 -12.49 -19.84 -10.16
N GLY A 83 -13.61 -19.68 -9.44
CA GLY A 83 -14.94 -20.01 -9.96
C GLY A 83 -15.37 -19.16 -11.16
N ALA A 84 -14.96 -17.89 -11.20
CA ALA A 84 -15.29 -16.95 -12.28
C ALA A 84 -14.26 -16.91 -13.43
N GLY A 85 -13.18 -17.70 -13.36
CA GLY A 85 -12.09 -17.68 -14.35
C GLY A 85 -11.36 -16.33 -14.48
N THR A 86 -11.57 -15.41 -13.53
CA THR A 86 -11.04 -14.04 -13.60
C THR A 86 -9.82 -13.93 -12.67
N PRO A 87 -8.60 -13.68 -13.18
CA PRO A 87 -7.43 -13.57 -12.32
C PRO A 87 -7.50 -12.30 -11.47
N LEU A 88 -7.01 -12.37 -10.22
CA LEU A 88 -6.78 -11.17 -9.41
C LEU A 88 -5.67 -10.36 -10.07
N ARG A 89 -5.94 -9.09 -10.39
CA ARG A 89 -5.00 -8.26 -11.16
C ARG A 89 -4.22 -7.34 -10.25
N VAL A 90 -2.92 -7.21 -10.50
CA VAL A 90 -2.03 -6.27 -9.81
C VAL A 90 -1.44 -5.34 -10.86
N GLU A 91 -1.58 -4.04 -10.64
CA GLU A 91 -1.03 -2.99 -11.47
C GLU A 91 -0.04 -2.18 -10.62
N PHE A 92 1.24 -2.22 -10.96
CA PHE A 92 2.21 -1.35 -10.32
C PHE A 92 2.18 0.02 -10.97
N ILE A 93 1.76 1.04 -10.22
CA ILE A 93 1.67 2.41 -10.73
C ILE A 93 2.54 3.30 -9.84
N PRO A 94 3.83 3.44 -10.17
CA PRO A 94 4.73 4.34 -9.46
C PRO A 94 4.37 5.78 -9.83
N VAL A 95 3.61 6.45 -8.96
CA VAL A 95 3.37 7.89 -9.08
C VAL A 95 4.63 8.61 -8.58
N ARG A 96 5.35 9.28 -9.48
CA ARG A 96 6.64 9.96 -9.18
C ARG A 96 6.58 10.88 -7.95
N SER A 97 5.43 11.54 -7.71
CA SER A 97 5.25 12.48 -6.59
C SER A 97 5.44 11.87 -5.21
N HIS A 98 5.21 10.57 -5.02
CA HIS A 98 5.17 9.96 -3.68
C HIS A 98 6.49 9.28 -3.30
N TRP A 99 7.43 9.13 -4.24
CA TRP A 99 8.73 8.51 -3.99
C TRP A 99 9.61 9.38 -3.10
N VAL A 100 9.67 10.69 -3.38
CA VAL A 100 10.44 11.64 -2.59
C VAL A 100 9.86 11.74 -1.18
N GLN A 101 8.53 11.81 -1.07
CA GLN A 101 7.86 11.86 0.24
C GLN A 101 8.11 10.58 1.05
N GLY A 102 8.01 9.40 0.45
CA GLY A 102 8.32 8.14 1.12
C GLY A 102 9.78 8.06 1.57
N LEU A 103 10.73 8.49 0.73
CA LEU A 103 12.15 8.51 1.07
C LEU A 103 12.45 9.47 2.23
N VAL A 104 11.91 10.69 2.18
CA VAL A 104 12.08 11.68 3.25
C VAL A 104 11.55 11.13 4.57
N GLN A 105 10.36 10.51 4.56
CA GLN A 105 9.77 9.91 5.76
C GLN A 105 10.61 8.75 6.31
N ILE A 106 11.14 7.88 5.43
CA ILE A 106 12.04 6.79 5.84
C ILE A 106 13.31 7.37 6.48
N VAL A 107 13.92 8.40 5.89
CA VAL A 107 15.13 9.03 6.44
C VAL A 107 14.83 9.68 7.79
N ILE A 108 13.72 10.41 7.92
CA ILE A 108 13.32 11.05 9.18
C ILE A 108 13.08 10.01 10.27
N LEU A 109 12.29 8.96 10.01
CA LEU A 109 12.04 7.91 11.01
C LEU A 109 13.31 7.12 11.35
N SER A 110 14.17 6.85 10.37
CA SER A 110 15.42 6.11 10.61
C SER A 110 16.40 6.93 11.44
N TYR A 111 16.56 8.21 11.11
CA TYR A 111 17.35 9.13 11.90
C TYR A 111 16.76 9.23 13.31
N TRP A 112 15.48 9.54 13.45
CA TRP A 112 14.85 9.72 14.75
C TRP A 112 14.91 8.45 15.61
N GLY A 113 14.66 7.28 15.03
CA GLY A 113 14.79 5.97 15.69
C GLY A 113 16.20 5.60 16.11
N ALA A 114 17.23 6.15 15.45
CA ALA A 114 18.61 5.98 15.87
C ALA A 114 18.96 6.81 17.12
N TYR A 115 18.31 7.97 17.31
CA TYR A 115 18.56 8.86 18.45
C TYR A 115 17.58 8.69 19.61
N VAL A 116 16.38 8.15 19.36
CA VAL A 116 15.34 7.93 20.38
C VAL A 116 15.00 6.44 20.45
N SER A 117 15.42 5.79 21.54
CA SER A 117 15.30 4.33 21.73
C SER A 117 13.85 3.84 21.68
N ASP A 118 12.90 4.65 22.16
CA ASP A 118 11.47 4.30 22.14
C ASP A 118 10.92 4.18 20.71
N VAL A 119 11.34 5.05 19.79
CA VAL A 119 10.97 5.01 18.36
C VAL A 119 11.51 3.73 17.71
N GLY A 120 12.73 3.32 18.05
CA GLY A 120 13.28 2.05 17.61
C GLY A 120 12.48 0.85 18.14
N ARG A 121 11.99 0.93 19.38
CA ARG A 121 11.23 -0.14 20.05
C ARG A 121 9.85 -0.36 19.42
N GLU A 122 9.17 0.73 19.05
CA GLU A 122 7.84 0.73 18.42
C GLU A 122 7.87 0.41 16.91
N SER A 123 9.06 0.31 16.30
CA SER A 123 9.21 0.03 14.88
C SER A 123 8.46 -1.22 14.36
N PRO A 124 8.32 -2.34 15.12
CA PRO A 124 7.52 -3.48 14.66
C PRO A 124 6.03 -3.13 14.52
N LEU A 125 5.50 -2.22 15.34
CA LEU A 125 4.10 -1.79 15.30
C LEU A 125 3.84 -0.85 14.12
N ILE A 126 4.81 0.02 13.81
CA ILE A 126 4.78 0.83 12.58
C ILE A 126 4.77 -0.09 11.35
N LEU A 127 5.61 -1.13 11.35
CA LEU A 127 5.62 -2.12 10.27
C LEU A 127 4.27 -2.86 10.17
N ALA A 128 3.66 -3.23 11.30
CA ALA A 128 2.34 -3.87 11.32
C ALA A 128 1.27 -2.98 10.65
N GLN A 129 1.28 -1.67 10.93
CA GLN A 129 0.36 -0.72 10.31
C GLN A 129 0.57 -0.63 8.79
N VAL A 130 1.82 -0.57 8.31
CA VAL A 130 2.14 -0.53 6.87
C VAL A 130 1.65 -1.80 6.16
N LEU A 131 1.96 -2.95 6.75
CA LEU A 131 1.56 -4.26 6.24
C LEU A 131 0.03 -4.37 6.17
N TYR A 132 -0.65 -4.08 7.26
CA TYR A 132 -2.12 -4.11 7.33
C TYR A 132 -2.76 -3.23 6.26
N LEU A 133 -2.35 -1.96 6.17
CA LEU A 133 -2.97 -1.02 5.24
C LEU A 133 -2.75 -1.44 3.77
N THR A 134 -1.57 -1.96 3.47
CA THR A 134 -1.21 -2.44 2.12
C THR A 134 -2.04 -3.67 1.74
N MET A 135 -2.23 -4.61 2.65
CA MET A 135 -3.06 -5.79 2.42
C MET A 135 -4.54 -5.43 2.30
N LEU A 136 -5.04 -4.60 3.21
CA LEU A 136 -6.43 -4.16 3.20
C LEU A 136 -6.77 -3.46 1.87
N ASP A 137 -5.91 -2.56 1.38
CA ASP A 137 -6.09 -1.90 0.09
C ASP A 137 -6.14 -2.89 -1.08
N ALA A 138 -5.30 -3.93 -1.05
CA ALA A 138 -5.31 -4.99 -2.05
C ALA A 138 -6.63 -5.75 -2.06
N LEU A 139 -7.06 -6.22 -0.88
CA LEU A 139 -8.31 -6.97 -0.72
C LEU A 139 -9.54 -6.13 -1.09
N LEU A 140 -9.55 -4.85 -0.72
CA LEU A 140 -10.61 -3.90 -1.08
C LEU A 140 -10.65 -3.55 -2.57
N SER A 141 -9.48 -3.53 -3.23
CA SER A 141 -9.42 -3.30 -4.67
C SER A 141 -10.05 -4.48 -5.42
N TRP A 142 -9.68 -5.70 -5.04
CA TRP A 142 -10.20 -6.91 -5.68
C TRP A 142 -11.65 -7.23 -5.31
N SER A 143 -12.10 -6.92 -4.10
CA SER A 143 -13.52 -7.08 -3.73
C SER A 143 -14.43 -6.22 -4.61
N ARG A 144 -13.94 -5.08 -5.09
CA ARG A 144 -14.61 -4.18 -6.05
C ARG A 144 -14.40 -4.58 -7.51
N GLY A 145 -13.74 -5.70 -7.79
CA GLY A 145 -13.40 -6.14 -9.14
C GLY A 145 -12.38 -5.25 -9.86
N ARG A 146 -11.66 -4.39 -9.12
CA ARG A 146 -10.63 -3.50 -9.67
C ARG A 146 -9.26 -4.15 -9.57
N SER A 147 -8.35 -3.78 -10.46
CA SER A 147 -6.93 -4.11 -10.31
C SER A 147 -6.39 -3.43 -9.05
N TRP A 148 -5.65 -4.17 -8.23
CA TRP A 148 -4.94 -3.58 -7.10
C TRP A 148 -3.78 -2.74 -7.61
N ARG A 149 -3.77 -1.45 -7.27
CA ARG A 149 -2.73 -0.52 -7.69
C ARG A 149 -1.66 -0.47 -6.60
N LEU A 150 -0.64 -1.32 -6.72
CA LEU A 150 0.48 -1.29 -5.79
C LEU A 150 1.21 0.05 -5.96
N GLY A 151 1.05 0.93 -4.98
CA GLY A 151 1.57 2.28 -4.96
C GLY A 151 2.04 2.68 -3.57
N TYR A 152 2.75 3.79 -3.50
CA TYR A 152 3.38 4.28 -2.27
C TYR A 152 2.41 5.02 -1.34
N GLY A 153 1.11 5.06 -1.62
CA GLY A 153 0.16 5.89 -0.88
C GLY A 153 0.04 5.53 0.61
N ALA A 154 0.17 4.25 0.95
CA ALA A 154 0.07 3.78 2.33
C ALA A 154 1.25 4.24 3.22
N LEU A 155 2.46 4.33 2.66
CA LEU A 155 3.68 4.59 3.42
C LEU A 155 3.71 5.99 4.06
N PRO A 156 3.52 7.10 3.32
CA PRO A 156 3.53 8.44 3.91
C PRO A 156 2.41 8.66 4.94
N ILE A 157 1.25 8.03 4.76
CA ILE A 157 0.12 8.15 5.70
C ILE A 157 0.51 7.51 7.04
N VAL A 158 1.00 6.28 7.02
CA VAL A 158 1.41 5.57 8.24
C VAL A 158 2.58 6.28 8.91
N PHE A 159 3.61 6.67 8.16
CA PHE A 159 4.76 7.39 8.73
C PHE A 159 4.38 8.75 9.33
N SER A 160 3.55 9.53 8.63
CA SER A 160 3.06 10.81 9.16
C SER A 160 2.19 10.63 10.40
N THR A 161 1.36 9.58 10.44
CA THR A 161 0.52 9.30 11.61
C THR A 161 1.36 8.96 12.83
N ASN A 162 2.39 8.12 12.67
CA ASN A 162 3.30 7.76 13.77
C ASN A 162 4.21 8.92 14.20
N LEU A 163 4.52 9.87 13.31
CA LEU A 163 5.22 11.12 13.66
C LEU A 163 4.35 12.09 14.46
N LEU A 164 3.05 12.16 14.17
CA LEU A 164 2.14 13.18 14.74
C LEU A 164 1.34 12.70 15.97
N LEU A 165 0.90 11.44 15.98
CA LEU A 165 0.11 10.84 17.05
C LEU A 165 0.98 10.01 18.00
N TRP A 166 2.21 10.45 18.28
CA TRP A 166 3.10 9.74 19.19
C TRP A 166 2.43 9.60 20.58
N PHE A 167 1.90 8.41 20.86
CA PHE A 167 1.23 8.10 22.12
C PHE A 167 2.28 7.81 23.19
N HIS A 168 2.62 8.84 23.96
CA HIS A 168 3.21 8.65 25.28
C HIS A 168 2.13 7.96 26.14
N HIS A 169 2.40 6.76 26.67
CA HIS A 169 1.50 6.07 27.59
C HIS A 169 1.57 6.62 29.03
N ASP A 170 2.25 7.75 29.22
CA ASP A 170 2.79 8.17 30.51
C ASP A 170 2.04 9.36 31.10
N VAL A 171 0.77 9.54 30.74
CA VAL A 171 -0.04 10.57 31.37
C VAL A 171 -1.27 9.91 31.97
N TYR A 172 -1.35 9.98 33.30
CA TYR A 172 -2.48 9.75 34.20
C TYR A 172 -2.53 8.46 35.05
N TYR A 173 -1.39 7.92 35.51
CA TYR A 173 -1.32 7.23 36.83
C TYR A 173 -0.01 7.51 37.54
#